data_AF-A0AAN6PX90-F1
#
_entry.id   AF-A0AAN6PX90-F1
#
_cell.length_a   1.000
_cell.length_b   1.000
_cell.length_c   1.000
_cell.angle_alpha   90.00
_cell.angle_beta   90.00
_cell.angle_gamma   90.00
#
_symmetry.space_group_name_H-M   'P 1'
#
loop_
_entity.id
_entity.type
_entity.pdbx_description
1 polymer ?
#
loop_
_entity_poly.entity_id
_entity_poly.type
_entity_poly.pdbx_seq_one_letter_code
_entity_poly.pdbx_strand_id
1 'polypeptide(L)'
;MSMSITEDMISKSGDEHLLRLAEPFEKGSGAALWMLLLLRLTSVATDQRLELRNSAIQTLMRIMSAYGESLSPEAWSVCMRAVIFRLFPSVERELSDTDEPSTRDKSHDEWQDTATVVIQGVSDLFCSYLNLLTAHKSFPDIWHSLIGTFRTLLGFRVLDINAATYSALRDILHRSAEQRTSGIGKESLDLAWEMWFVKYAAHIIYI
;
A
#
# COMPACT_ATOMS: atom_id res chain seq x y z
N MET A 1 15.53 16.81 10.96
CA MET A 1 16.44 16.58 9.82
C MET A 1 15.70 15.62 8.91
N SER A 2 15.31 16.02 7.70
CA SER A 2 14.46 15.20 6.81
C SER A 2 15.30 14.13 6.10
N MET A 3 14.76 12.91 5.96
CA MET A 3 15.40 11.85 5.19
C MET A 3 15.20 12.13 3.69
N SER A 4 16.31 12.39 2.99
CA SER A 4 16.32 12.64 1.56
C SER A 4 16.34 11.31 0.81
N ILE A 5 15.15 10.76 0.54
CA ILE A 5 14.94 9.60 -0.34
C ILE A 5 14.35 10.13 -1.65
N THR A 6 14.98 9.81 -2.76
CA THR A 6 14.67 10.32 -4.09
C THR A 6 14.50 9.16 -5.09
N GLU A 7 13.84 9.43 -6.22
CA GLU A 7 13.46 8.38 -7.18
C GLU A 7 14.66 7.73 -7.88
N ASP A 8 15.77 8.44 -8.03
CA ASP A 8 17.05 7.95 -8.57
C ASP A 8 17.66 6.81 -7.73
N MET A 9 17.46 6.83 -6.41
CA MET A 9 17.94 5.79 -5.48
C MET A 9 17.30 4.42 -5.76
N ILE A 10 16.14 4.36 -6.43
CA ILE A 10 15.38 3.11 -6.69
C ILE A 10 15.37 2.74 -8.18
N SER A 11 16.18 3.42 -9.00
CA SER A 11 16.30 3.14 -10.45
C SER A 11 16.73 1.68 -10.74
N LYS A 12 16.66 1.25 -12.01
CA LYS A 12 16.76 -0.17 -12.46
C LYS A 12 17.95 -1.02 -11.96
N SER A 13 18.96 -0.43 -11.33
CA SER A 13 20.07 -1.10 -10.64
C SER A 13 19.85 -1.24 -9.12
N GLY A 14 18.62 -1.01 -8.64
CA GLY A 14 18.22 -0.61 -7.28
C GLY A 14 18.98 -1.26 -6.13
N ASP A 15 18.93 -2.58 -5.96
CA ASP A 15 19.60 -3.25 -4.84
C ASP A 15 21.12 -3.02 -4.85
N GLU A 16 21.78 -3.12 -6.01
CA GLU A 16 23.23 -2.95 -6.12
C GLU A 16 23.64 -1.48 -5.97
N HIS A 17 22.85 -0.56 -6.51
CA HIS A 17 23.07 0.87 -6.36
C HIS A 17 22.89 1.33 -4.90
N LEU A 18 21.84 0.85 -4.23
CA LEU A 18 21.59 1.13 -2.82
C LEU A 18 22.67 0.53 -1.92
N LEU A 19 23.18 -0.68 -2.23
CA LEU A 19 24.28 -1.29 -1.48
C LEU A 19 25.58 -0.47 -1.58
N ARG A 20 25.86 0.14 -2.74
CA ARG A 20 27.00 1.06 -2.90
C ARG A 20 26.79 2.36 -2.12
N LEU A 21 25.59 2.96 -2.19
CA LEU A 21 25.27 4.17 -1.41
C LEU A 21 25.27 3.92 0.10
N ALA A 22 25.03 2.68 0.53
CA ALA A 22 25.07 2.26 1.92
C ALA A 22 26.49 2.11 2.49
N GLU A 23 27.54 2.27 1.68
CA GLU A 23 28.93 2.21 2.17
C GLU A 23 29.17 3.25 3.29
N PRO A 24 29.96 2.89 4.33
CA PRO A 24 30.22 3.79 5.44
C PRO A 24 30.84 5.12 4.95
N PHE A 25 30.45 6.23 5.55
CA PHE A 25 30.97 7.59 5.31
C PHE A 25 30.49 8.30 4.01
N GLU A 26 29.66 7.67 3.19
CA GLU A 26 28.97 8.33 2.07
C GLU A 26 27.79 9.20 2.55
N LYS A 27 27.61 10.39 1.95
CA LYS A 27 26.47 11.25 2.23
C LYS A 27 25.20 10.61 1.67
N GLY A 28 24.32 10.12 2.53
CA GLY A 28 23.08 9.42 2.12
C GLY A 28 23.06 7.95 2.54
N SER A 29 24.17 7.41 3.07
CA SER A 29 24.27 6.03 3.55
C SER A 29 23.15 5.63 4.52
N GLY A 30 22.74 6.51 5.44
CA GLY A 30 21.62 6.25 6.34
C GLY A 30 20.26 6.08 5.63
N ALA A 31 19.97 6.92 4.62
CA ALA A 31 18.73 6.82 3.85
C ALA A 31 18.73 5.58 2.94
N ALA A 32 19.88 5.26 2.35
CA ALA A 32 20.06 4.04 1.55
C ALA A 32 19.90 2.76 2.40
N LEU A 33 20.52 2.70 3.58
CA LEU A 33 20.36 1.57 4.52
C LEU A 33 18.91 1.41 4.99
N TRP A 34 18.23 2.51 5.31
CA TRP A 34 16.83 2.47 5.71
C TRP A 34 15.93 1.98 4.56
N MET A 35 16.16 2.46 3.34
CA MET A 35 15.43 1.99 2.17
C MET A 35 15.69 0.51 1.87
N LEU A 36 16.96 0.05 1.96
CA LEU A 36 17.32 -1.36 1.85
C LEU A 36 16.59 -2.21 2.89
N LEU A 37 16.52 -1.75 4.14
CA LEU A 37 15.78 -2.43 5.19
C LEU A 37 14.30 -2.59 4.81
N LEU A 38 13.65 -1.53 4.34
CA LEU A 38 12.26 -1.61 3.91
C LEU A 38 12.07 -2.60 2.76
N LEU A 39 12.93 -2.56 1.73
CA LEU A 39 12.85 -3.47 0.60
C LEU A 39 13.05 -4.94 1.02
N ARG A 40 13.98 -5.21 1.94
CA ARG A 40 14.18 -6.55 2.50
C ARG A 40 12.97 -6.99 3.33
N LEU A 41 12.38 -6.10 4.14
CA LEU A 41 11.14 -6.41 4.87
C LEU A 41 9.98 -6.67 3.91
N THR A 42 9.84 -5.92 2.82
CA THR A 42 8.83 -6.19 1.78
C THR A 42 8.99 -7.58 1.19
N SER A 43 10.22 -8.04 0.94
CA SER A 43 10.46 -9.40 0.45
C SER A 43 10.05 -10.48 1.46
N VAL A 44 10.23 -10.25 2.76
CA VAL A 44 9.79 -11.20 3.80
C VAL A 44 8.28 -11.11 4.04
N ALA A 45 7.68 -9.94 3.83
CA ALA A 45 6.25 -9.71 3.90
C ALA A 45 5.44 -10.41 2.80
N THR A 46 6.11 -11.08 1.86
CA THR A 46 5.50 -11.93 0.83
C THR A 46 5.84 -13.41 1.02
N ASP A 47 6.38 -13.81 2.18
CA ASP A 47 6.71 -15.19 2.51
C ASP A 47 5.45 -16.06 2.71
N GLN A 48 5.55 -17.35 2.39
CA GLN A 48 4.45 -18.30 2.54
C GLN A 48 4.13 -18.61 4.01
N ARG A 49 5.12 -18.52 4.90
CA ARG A 49 4.94 -18.77 6.33
C ARG A 49 4.25 -17.57 6.97
N LEU A 50 2.99 -17.76 7.39
CA LEU A 50 2.15 -16.74 8.03
C LEU A 50 2.88 -15.89 9.07
N GLU A 51 3.60 -16.53 10.00
CA GLU A 51 4.28 -15.84 11.10
C GLU A 51 5.38 -14.88 10.62
N LEU A 52 6.16 -15.30 9.61
CA LEU A 52 7.22 -14.46 9.04
C LEU A 52 6.60 -13.28 8.28
N ARG A 53 5.60 -13.58 7.45
CA ARG A 53 4.86 -12.59 6.67
C ARG A 53 4.23 -11.52 7.56
N ASN A 54 3.42 -11.92 8.53
CA ASN A 54 2.71 -10.97 9.39
C ASN A 54 3.67 -10.16 10.26
N SER A 55 4.72 -10.78 10.79
CA SER A 55 5.76 -10.07 11.54
C SER A 55 6.46 -9.00 10.70
N ALA A 56 6.80 -9.33 9.44
CA ALA A 56 7.41 -8.39 8.52
C ALA A 56 6.47 -7.24 8.14
N ILE A 57 5.19 -7.53 7.84
CA ILE A 57 4.17 -6.50 7.55
C ILE A 57 4.02 -5.54 8.74
N GLN A 58 3.84 -6.06 9.95
CA GLN A 58 3.68 -5.22 11.14
C GLN A 58 4.94 -4.38 11.40
N THR A 59 6.12 -4.96 11.25
CA THR A 59 7.39 -4.25 11.42
C THR A 59 7.52 -3.14 10.38
N LEU A 60 7.20 -3.42 9.12
CA LEU A 60 7.21 -2.46 8.03
C LEU A 60 6.28 -1.28 8.30
N MET A 61 5.02 -1.53 8.67
CA MET A 61 4.05 -0.49 9.00
C MET A 61 4.52 0.35 10.20
N ARG A 62 5.07 -0.28 11.24
CA ARG A 62 5.62 0.44 12.41
C ARG A 62 6.78 1.35 12.05
N ILE A 63 7.70 0.89 11.19
CA ILE A 63 8.82 1.73 10.74
C ILE A 63 8.29 2.91 9.93
N MET A 64 7.36 2.68 9.01
CA MET A 64 6.75 3.74 8.20
C MET A 64 6.07 4.79 9.07
N SER A 65 5.29 4.37 10.07
CA SER A 65 4.64 5.31 11.00
C SER A 65 5.62 6.01 11.95
N ALA A 66 6.69 5.34 12.39
CA ALA A 66 7.68 5.94 13.29
C ALA A 66 8.49 7.05 12.61
N TYR A 67 8.80 6.90 11.32
CA TYR A 67 9.60 7.84 10.55
C TYR A 67 8.77 8.74 9.63
N GLY A 68 7.45 8.55 9.55
CA GLY A 68 6.58 9.18 8.57
C GLY A 68 6.61 10.71 8.55
N GLU A 69 6.71 11.35 9.72
CA GLU A 69 6.85 12.81 9.86
C GLU A 69 8.21 13.34 9.37
N SER A 70 9.22 12.48 9.28
CA SER A 70 10.57 12.84 8.82
C SER A 70 10.76 12.69 7.31
N LEU A 71 9.80 12.06 6.63
CA LEU A 71 9.81 11.85 5.18
C LEU A 71 9.29 13.09 4.46
N SER A 72 10.00 13.50 3.41
CA SER A 72 9.50 14.52 2.48
C SER A 72 8.32 13.97 1.64
N PRO A 73 7.52 14.84 0.99
CA PRO A 73 6.48 14.39 0.04
C PRO A 73 7.03 13.48 -1.07
N GLU A 74 8.25 13.74 -1.56
CA GLU A 74 8.94 12.89 -2.54
C GLU A 74 9.28 11.51 -1.94
N ALA A 75 9.88 11.49 -0.74
CA ALA A 75 10.22 10.24 -0.05
C ALA A 75 8.98 9.38 0.22
N TRP A 76 7.86 10.01 0.60
CA TRP A 76 6.57 9.34 0.75
C TRP A 76 6.09 8.71 -0.56
N SER A 77 6.14 9.46 -1.65
CA SER A 77 5.77 8.95 -2.98
C SER A 77 6.60 7.75 -3.39
N VAL A 78 7.90 7.80 -3.13
CA VAL A 78 8.84 6.72 -3.39
C VAL A 78 8.51 5.49 -2.53
N CYS A 79 8.30 5.65 -1.23
CA CYS A 79 7.96 4.55 -0.32
C CYS A 79 6.62 3.90 -0.68
N MET A 80 5.60 4.68 -1.04
CA MET A 80 4.31 4.13 -1.45
C MET A 80 4.45 3.19 -2.65
N ARG A 81 5.19 3.60 -3.67
CA ARG A 81 5.37 2.84 -4.92
C ARG A 81 6.33 1.65 -4.75
N ALA A 82 7.46 1.86 -4.08
CA ALA A 82 8.53 0.87 -4.01
C ALA A 82 8.36 -0.15 -2.87
N VAL A 83 7.56 0.17 -1.85
CA VAL A 83 7.45 -0.63 -0.62
C VAL A 83 6.01 -1.02 -0.36
N ILE A 84 5.12 -0.05 -0.19
CA ILE A 84 3.75 -0.31 0.28
C ILE A 84 2.92 -1.05 -0.76
N PHE A 85 2.86 -0.54 -2.00
CA PHE A 85 2.10 -1.21 -3.06
C PHE A 85 2.70 -2.54 -3.51
N ARG A 86 3.95 -2.83 -3.15
CA ARG A 86 4.58 -4.13 -3.43
C ARG A 86 4.04 -5.27 -2.56
N LEU A 87 3.29 -4.99 -1.50
CA LEU A 87 2.67 -6.01 -0.65
C LEU A 87 1.47 -6.69 -1.31
N PHE A 88 0.76 -5.98 -2.20
CA PHE A 88 -0.50 -6.48 -2.76
C PHE A 88 -0.33 -7.57 -3.83
N PRO A 89 0.63 -7.54 -4.77
CA PRO A 89 0.72 -8.54 -5.82
C PRO A 89 0.88 -9.98 -5.33
N SER A 90 1.54 -10.22 -4.18
CA SER A 90 1.58 -11.56 -3.59
C SER A 90 0.25 -11.94 -2.97
N VAL A 91 -0.40 -11.03 -2.24
CA VAL A 91 -1.73 -11.26 -1.66
C VAL A 91 -2.75 -11.57 -2.76
N GLU A 92 -2.76 -10.77 -3.83
CA GLU A 92 -3.66 -10.96 -4.97
C GLU A 92 -3.44 -12.31 -5.66
N ARG A 93 -2.19 -12.74 -5.85
CA ARG A 93 -1.87 -14.04 -6.45
C ARG A 93 -2.43 -15.20 -5.63
N GLU A 94 -2.16 -15.19 -4.32
CA GLU A 94 -2.54 -16.27 -3.42
C GLU A 94 -4.07 -16.34 -3.22
N LEU A 95 -4.75 -15.19 -3.29
CA LEU A 95 -6.22 -15.14 -3.31
C LEU A 95 -6.81 -15.58 -4.66
N SER A 96 -6.07 -15.45 -5.77
CA SER A 96 -6.53 -15.84 -7.11
C SER A 96 -6.39 -17.34 -7.39
N ASP A 97 -5.42 -18.02 -6.79
CA ASP A 97 -5.11 -19.44 -7.07
C ASP A 97 -6.17 -20.42 -6.50
N THR A 98 -7.31 -19.93 -6.03
CA THR A 98 -8.35 -20.70 -5.30
C THR A 98 -9.66 -20.85 -6.10
N ASP A 99 -9.56 -21.07 -7.41
CA ASP A 99 -10.72 -21.32 -8.29
C ASP A 99 -11.35 -22.72 -8.11
N GLU A 100 -10.74 -23.62 -7.33
CA GLU A 100 -11.35 -24.92 -6.97
C GLU A 100 -12.04 -24.87 -5.58
N PRO A 101 -13.39 -24.87 -5.53
CA PRO A 101 -14.14 -24.76 -4.28
C PRO A 101 -13.99 -25.96 -3.33
N SER A 102 -13.39 -27.06 -3.79
CA SER A 102 -13.15 -28.28 -2.98
C SER A 102 -11.91 -28.19 -2.09
N THR A 103 -11.07 -27.16 -2.22
CA THR A 103 -9.81 -27.02 -1.49
C THR A 103 -9.63 -25.61 -0.93
N ARG A 104 -10.64 -25.08 -0.20
CA ARG A 104 -10.37 -23.98 0.75
C ARG A 104 -9.45 -24.52 1.84
N ASP A 105 -8.15 -24.41 1.59
CA ASP A 105 -7.11 -24.78 2.54
C ASP A 105 -6.93 -23.65 3.55
N LYS A 106 -6.47 -24.01 4.75
CA LYS A 106 -6.12 -23.10 5.84
C LYS A 106 -5.20 -21.97 5.37
N SER A 107 -4.32 -22.25 4.41
CA SER A 107 -3.43 -21.25 3.81
C SER A 107 -4.18 -20.09 3.13
N HIS A 108 -5.32 -20.34 2.49
CA HIS A 108 -6.10 -19.30 1.83
C HIS A 108 -6.76 -18.36 2.85
N ASP A 109 -7.32 -18.91 3.94
CA ASP A 109 -7.88 -18.11 5.04
C ASP A 109 -6.79 -17.23 5.69
N GLU A 110 -5.59 -17.79 5.86
CA GLU A 110 -4.40 -17.04 6.35
C GLU A 110 -4.00 -15.87 5.43
N TRP A 111 -4.13 -16.04 4.11
CA TRP A 111 -3.89 -14.96 3.13
C TRP A 111 -5.03 -13.93 3.09
N GLN A 112 -6.29 -14.32 3.35
CA GLN A 112 -7.39 -13.38 3.56
C GLN A 112 -7.16 -12.50 4.79
N ASP A 113 -6.78 -13.10 5.91
CA ASP A 113 -6.43 -12.36 7.13
C ASP A 113 -5.27 -11.40 6.86
N THR A 114 -4.24 -11.87 6.15
CA THR A 114 -3.12 -11.03 5.71
C THR A 114 -3.60 -9.84 4.88
N ALA A 115 -4.51 -10.06 3.92
CA ALA A 115 -5.06 -9.00 3.08
C ALA A 115 -5.73 -7.91 3.92
N THR A 116 -6.58 -8.30 4.89
CA THR A 116 -7.25 -7.34 5.77
C THR A 116 -6.27 -6.52 6.61
N VAL A 117 -5.20 -7.14 7.13
CA VAL A 117 -4.14 -6.46 7.87
C VAL A 117 -3.39 -5.46 6.98
N VAL A 118 -3.06 -5.83 5.75
CA VAL A 118 -2.39 -4.92 4.80
C VAL A 118 -3.31 -3.75 4.44
N ILE A 119 -4.58 -4.01 4.13
CA ILE A 119 -5.57 -2.97 3.80
C ILE A 119 -5.69 -1.96 4.95
N GLN A 120 -5.80 -2.44 6.19
CA GLN A 120 -5.89 -1.57 7.36
C GLN A 120 -4.61 -0.75 7.54
N GLY A 121 -3.43 -1.38 7.46
CA GLY A 121 -2.16 -0.68 7.58
C GLY A 121 -1.99 0.42 6.53
N VAL A 122 -2.37 0.15 5.28
CA VAL A 122 -2.35 1.16 4.21
C VAL A 122 -3.34 2.28 4.49
N SER A 123 -4.56 1.97 4.92
CA SER A 123 -5.56 2.97 5.34
C SER A 123 -5.00 3.90 6.41
N ASP A 124 -4.39 3.35 7.45
CA ASP A 124 -3.84 4.11 8.57
C ASP A 124 -2.72 5.05 8.12
N LEU A 125 -1.86 4.61 7.19
CA LEU A 125 -0.80 5.44 6.60
C LEU A 125 -1.40 6.59 5.78
N PHE A 126 -2.41 6.32 4.94
CA PHE A 126 -3.11 7.38 4.20
C PHE A 126 -3.78 8.38 5.14
N CYS A 127 -4.52 7.91 6.14
CA CYS A 127 -5.21 8.78 7.11
C CYS A 127 -4.25 9.65 7.93
N SER A 128 -3.09 9.11 8.28
CA SER A 128 -2.08 9.82 9.07
C SER A 128 -1.32 10.84 8.23
N TYR A 129 -0.95 10.50 7.00
CA TYR A 129 -0.01 11.27 6.19
C TYR A 129 -0.62 11.87 4.91
N LEU A 130 -1.95 11.97 4.82
CA LEU A 130 -2.67 12.47 3.64
C LEU A 130 -2.15 13.83 3.15
N ASN A 131 -1.83 14.75 4.08
CA ASN A 131 -1.27 16.06 3.75
C ASN A 131 0.07 15.98 3.01
N LEU A 132 0.96 15.08 3.46
CA LEU A 132 2.27 14.89 2.83
C LEU A 132 2.14 14.20 1.47
N LEU A 133 1.24 13.21 1.38
CA LEU A 133 0.96 12.51 0.14
C LEU A 133 0.40 13.46 -0.91
N THR A 134 -0.62 14.25 -0.56
CA THR A 134 -1.28 15.21 -1.47
C THR A 134 -0.41 16.40 -1.85
N ALA A 135 0.62 16.73 -1.06
CA ALA A 135 1.59 17.77 -1.40
C ALA A 135 2.51 17.39 -2.56
N HIS A 136 2.63 16.11 -2.90
CA HIS A 136 3.47 15.66 -4.01
C HIS A 136 2.69 15.58 -5.33
N LYS A 137 3.30 16.03 -6.44
CA LYS A 137 2.69 16.04 -7.78
C LYS A 137 2.23 14.67 -8.29
N SER A 138 2.82 13.58 -7.80
CA SER A 138 2.46 12.21 -8.17
C SER A 138 1.33 11.62 -7.31
N PHE A 139 0.68 12.43 -6.47
CA PHE A 139 -0.45 11.96 -5.66
C PHE A 139 -1.56 11.31 -6.50
N PRO A 140 -1.97 11.86 -7.66
CA PRO A 140 -2.98 11.21 -8.49
C PRO A 140 -2.60 9.78 -8.90
N ASP A 141 -1.32 9.53 -9.22
CA ASP A 141 -0.83 8.19 -9.58
C ASP A 141 -0.86 7.22 -8.38
N ILE A 142 -0.51 7.72 -7.19
CA ILE A 142 -0.56 6.97 -5.93
C ILE A 142 -2.03 6.61 -5.61
N TRP A 143 -2.93 7.58 -5.75
CA TRP A 143 -4.36 7.37 -5.53
C TRP A 143 -4.94 6.37 -6.53
N HIS A 144 -4.62 6.52 -7.82
CA HIS A 144 -5.05 5.58 -8.85
C HIS A 144 -4.56 4.15 -8.56
N SER A 145 -3.31 4.01 -8.09
CA SER A 145 -2.76 2.71 -7.68
C SER A 145 -3.52 2.12 -6.49
N LEU A 146 -3.83 2.93 -5.45
CA LEU A 146 -4.63 2.49 -4.31
C LEU A 146 -6.02 2.00 -4.74
N ILE A 147 -6.74 2.80 -5.53
CA ILE A 147 -8.08 2.46 -6.01
C ILE A 147 -8.04 1.23 -6.93
N GLY A 148 -7.02 1.11 -7.78
CA GLY A 148 -6.81 -0.06 -8.63
C GLY A 148 -6.61 -1.36 -7.83
N THR A 149 -5.76 -1.31 -6.80
CA THR A 149 -5.58 -2.42 -5.85
C THR A 149 -6.89 -2.76 -5.16
N PHE A 150 -7.61 -1.76 -4.63
CA PHE A 150 -8.89 -1.99 -3.97
C PHE A 150 -9.94 -2.61 -4.91
N ARG A 151 -10.01 -2.17 -6.17
CA ARG A 151 -10.89 -2.79 -7.19
C ARG A 151 -10.53 -4.25 -7.43
N THR A 152 -9.24 -4.57 -7.52
CA THR A 152 -8.76 -5.96 -7.67
C THR A 152 -9.18 -6.81 -6.47
N LEU A 153 -8.99 -6.31 -5.26
CA LEU A 153 -9.38 -6.98 -4.02
C LEU A 153 -10.89 -7.22 -3.93
N LEU A 154 -11.71 -6.24 -4.32
CA LEU A 154 -13.16 -6.40 -4.40
C LEU A 154 -13.58 -7.48 -5.43
N GLY A 155 -12.77 -7.69 -6.46
CA GLY A 155 -12.97 -8.70 -7.50
C GLY A 155 -12.97 -10.14 -6.96
N PHE A 156 -12.25 -10.41 -5.88
CA PHE A 156 -12.21 -11.74 -5.23
C PHE A 156 -13.50 -12.10 -4.49
N ARG A 157 -14.40 -11.14 -4.27
CA ARG A 157 -15.73 -11.35 -3.63
C ARG A 157 -15.67 -11.96 -2.22
N VAL A 158 -14.56 -11.83 -1.52
CA VAL A 158 -14.41 -12.23 -0.11
C VAL A 158 -15.04 -11.18 0.80
N LEU A 159 -15.91 -11.58 1.73
CA LEU A 159 -16.70 -10.66 2.54
C LEU A 159 -15.84 -9.76 3.43
N ASP A 160 -14.87 -10.33 4.15
CA ASP A 160 -14.03 -9.59 5.08
C ASP A 160 -13.08 -8.62 4.35
N ILE A 161 -12.52 -9.05 3.22
CA ILE A 161 -11.72 -8.19 2.34
C ILE A 161 -12.58 -7.04 1.80
N ASN A 162 -13.81 -7.32 1.35
CA ASN A 162 -14.72 -6.27 0.88
C ASN A 162 -15.02 -5.26 1.99
N ALA A 163 -15.36 -5.74 3.19
CA ALA A 163 -15.68 -4.89 4.33
C ALA A 163 -14.48 -4.02 4.74
N ALA A 164 -13.28 -4.61 4.83
CA ALA A 164 -12.04 -3.90 5.11
C ALA A 164 -11.74 -2.85 4.03
N THR A 165 -11.90 -3.19 2.75
CA THR A 165 -11.65 -2.29 1.62
C THR A 165 -12.58 -1.08 1.62
N TYR A 166 -13.88 -1.28 1.81
CA TYR A 166 -14.84 -0.16 1.89
C TYR A 166 -14.62 0.69 3.14
N SER A 167 -14.26 0.08 4.27
CA SER A 167 -13.94 0.80 5.51
C SER A 167 -12.70 1.66 5.32
N ALA A 168 -11.63 1.11 4.75
CA ALA A 168 -10.41 1.83 4.44
C ALA A 168 -10.69 3.06 3.54
N LEU A 169 -11.42 2.87 2.43
CA LEU A 169 -11.77 3.97 1.55
C LEU A 169 -12.61 5.04 2.27
N ARG A 170 -13.61 4.63 3.05
CA ARG A 170 -14.44 5.54 3.85
C ARG A 170 -13.59 6.36 4.80
N ASP A 171 -12.68 5.73 5.52
CA ASP A 171 -11.88 6.39 6.55
C ASP A 171 -10.93 7.42 5.92
N ILE A 172 -10.30 7.08 4.79
CA ILE A 172 -9.44 8.02 4.04
C ILE A 172 -10.25 9.21 3.51
N LEU A 173 -11.44 8.99 2.95
CA LEU A 173 -12.31 10.06 2.44
C LEU A 173 -12.84 10.94 3.58
N HIS A 174 -13.25 10.34 4.70
CA HIS A 174 -13.67 11.07 5.90
C HIS A 174 -12.53 11.97 6.40
N ARG A 175 -11.32 11.42 6.47
CA ARG A 175 -10.13 12.18 6.87
C ARG A 175 -9.83 13.36 5.94
N SER A 176 -9.99 13.17 4.62
CA SER A 176 -9.84 14.25 3.65
C SER A 176 -10.86 15.37 3.88
N ALA A 177 -12.11 15.01 4.15
CA ALA A 177 -13.17 15.98 4.44
C ALA A 177 -12.89 16.77 5.73
N GLU A 178 -12.43 16.12 6.79
CA GLU A 178 -12.07 16.76 8.07
C GLU A 178 -10.92 17.77 7.92
N GLN A 179 -9.86 17.39 7.22
CA GLN A 179 -8.66 18.21 7.09
C GLN A 179 -8.86 19.40 6.13
N ARG A 180 -10.04 19.51 5.48
CA ARG A 180 -10.31 20.42 4.35
C ARG A 180 -9.17 20.43 3.34
N THR A 181 -8.53 19.28 3.14
CA THR A 181 -7.44 19.15 2.20
C THR A 181 -7.99 19.35 0.81
N SER A 182 -7.59 20.43 0.15
CA SER A 182 -7.87 20.65 -1.28
C SER A 182 -7.12 19.64 -2.18
N GLY A 183 -6.39 18.71 -1.57
CA GLY A 183 -5.41 17.85 -2.21
C GLY A 183 -5.99 16.63 -2.92
N ILE A 184 -7.14 16.10 -2.48
CA ILE A 184 -7.84 15.08 -3.27
C ILE A 184 -8.60 15.79 -4.39
N GLY A 185 -8.00 15.80 -5.57
CA GLY A 185 -8.59 16.39 -6.76
C GLY A 185 -9.90 15.71 -7.17
N LYS A 186 -10.71 16.41 -7.97
CA LYS A 186 -11.99 15.90 -8.47
C LYS A 186 -11.84 14.53 -9.14
N GLU A 187 -10.83 14.36 -9.98
CA GLU A 187 -10.55 13.09 -10.67
C GLU A 187 -10.32 11.92 -9.67
N SER A 188 -9.60 12.16 -8.58
CA SER A 188 -9.41 11.17 -7.52
C SER A 188 -10.72 10.80 -6.82
N LEU A 189 -11.59 11.80 -6.57
CA LEU A 189 -12.93 11.55 -6.02
C LEU A 189 -13.82 10.78 -7.00
N ASP A 190 -13.76 11.11 -8.29
CA ASP A 190 -14.51 10.41 -9.35
C ASP A 190 -14.08 8.94 -9.42
N LEU A 191 -12.77 8.64 -9.34
CA LEU A 191 -12.25 7.26 -9.27
C LEU A 191 -12.76 6.49 -8.04
N ALA A 192 -12.77 7.13 -6.88
CA ALA A 192 -13.28 6.51 -5.65
C ALA A 192 -14.79 6.25 -5.72
N TRP A 193 -15.52 7.20 -6.31
CA TRP A 193 -16.94 7.06 -6.59
C TRP A 193 -17.19 5.89 -7.53
N GLU A 194 -16.52 5.83 -8.68
CA GLU A 194 -16.65 4.73 -9.64
C GLU A 194 -16.41 3.36 -9.00
N MET A 195 -15.39 3.23 -8.15
CA MET A 195 -15.13 2.01 -7.39
C MET A 195 -16.32 1.64 -6.49
N TRP A 196 -16.92 2.62 -5.81
CA TRP A 196 -18.08 2.41 -4.94
C TRP A 196 -19.28 1.81 -5.70
N PHE A 197 -19.48 2.22 -6.96
CA PHE A 197 -20.59 1.74 -7.80
C PHE A 197 -20.35 0.42 -8.53
N VAL A 198 -19.15 -0.18 -8.43
CA VAL A 198 -18.85 -1.48 -9.08
C VAL A 198 -19.80 -2.60 -8.62
N LYS A 199 -20.45 -2.48 -7.45
CA LYS A 199 -21.51 -3.43 -7.02
C LYS A 199 -22.92 -3.13 -7.56
N TYR A 200 -23.24 -1.90 -7.94
CA TYR A 200 -24.58 -1.52 -8.37
C TYR A 200 -24.82 -1.73 -9.87
N ALA A 201 -23.76 -1.74 -10.70
CA ALA A 201 -23.91 -1.94 -12.14
C ALA A 201 -24.28 -3.37 -12.55
N ALA A 202 -23.97 -4.38 -11.72
CA ALA A 202 -24.29 -5.79 -12.04
C ALA A 202 -25.75 -6.17 -11.75
N HIS A 203 -26.50 -5.39 -10.97
CA HIS A 203 -27.90 -5.66 -10.63
C HIS A 203 -28.91 -4.78 -11.38
N ILE A 204 -28.49 -3.73 -12.08
CA ILE A 204 -29.39 -2.82 -12.81
C ILE A 204 -29.57 -3.23 -14.28
N ILE A 205 -28.82 -4.23 -14.78
CA ILE A 205 -28.98 -4.75 -16.16
C ILE A 205 -29.92 -5.98 -16.22
N TYR A 206 -30.48 -6.42 -15.09
CA TYR A 206 -31.43 -7.55 -15.02
C TYR A 206 -32.71 -7.22 -14.21
N ILE A 207 -33.28 -6.03 -14.43
CA ILE A 207 -34.69 -5.72 -14.16
C ILE A 207 -35.20 -4.89 -15.35
#